data_AF-A0A535X956-F1
#
_entry.id   AF-A0A535X956-F1
#
_cell.length_a   1.000
_cell.length_b   1.000
_cell.length_c   1.000
_cell.angle_alpha   90.00
_cell.angle_beta   90.00
_cell.angle_gamma   90.00
#
_symmetry.space_group_name_H-M   'P 1'
#
loop_
_entity.id
_entity.type
_entity.pdbx_description
1 polymer ?
#
loop_
_entity_poly.entity_id
_entity_poly.type
_entity_poly.pdbx_seq_one_letter_code
_entity_poly.pdbx_strand_id
1 'polypeptide(L)'
;MKTGPTNNFASATAELKGVKGIHLTELGYDLRKPRTFADASGSHCGAGAPRFDVITTDNVDHFVGCASPAPTQTATGVGWIRLRWNPTTAFPPILATDTVKSITIVFDEGQDTAPDNFGLAVLDNIDVNGTLVGNHEANNDNGEDKGNGNGNHKDGKGHKGDPDNDQD
;
A
#
# COMPACT_ATOMS: atom_id res chain seq x y z
N MET A 1 -12.53 -9.93 -3.94
CA MET A 1 -11.47 -10.30 -4.91
C MET A 1 -11.93 -11.45 -5.79
N LYS A 2 -11.50 -11.50 -7.04
CA LYS A 2 -11.75 -12.63 -7.95
C LYS A 2 -10.95 -13.86 -7.50
N THR A 3 -11.60 -14.79 -6.80
CA THR A 3 -10.94 -15.92 -6.12
C THR A 3 -10.88 -17.22 -6.93
N GLY A 4 -11.04 -17.20 -8.25
CA GLY A 4 -10.97 -18.42 -9.05
C GLY A 4 -10.98 -18.22 -10.58
N PRO A 5 -10.71 -19.28 -11.35
CA PRO A 5 -10.54 -19.24 -12.82
C PRO A 5 -11.84 -19.06 -13.61
N THR A 6 -12.97 -18.83 -12.93
CA THR A 6 -14.27 -18.58 -13.55
C THR A 6 -14.56 -17.09 -13.69
N ASN A 7 -15.52 -16.72 -14.53
CA ASN A 7 -16.05 -15.36 -14.64
C ASN A 7 -16.81 -14.94 -13.37
N ASN A 8 -16.06 -14.60 -12.31
CA ASN A 8 -16.57 -13.95 -11.11
C ASN A 8 -16.32 -12.44 -11.23
N PHE A 9 -17.36 -11.63 -11.09
CA PHE A 9 -17.28 -10.17 -11.04
C PHE A 9 -17.11 -9.72 -9.60
N ALA A 10 -15.88 -9.78 -9.08
CA ALA A 10 -15.59 -9.42 -7.70
C ALA A 10 -14.32 -8.58 -7.58
N SER A 11 -14.40 -7.49 -6.83
CA SER A 11 -13.26 -6.61 -6.52
C SER A 11 -12.85 -6.71 -5.05
N ALA A 12 -11.61 -6.33 -4.78
CA ALA A 12 -11.14 -5.87 -3.47
C ALA A 12 -11.05 -4.36 -3.50
N THR A 13 -11.32 -3.70 -2.38
CA THR A 13 -11.11 -2.25 -2.28
C THR A 13 -10.41 -1.88 -0.97
N ALA A 14 -9.59 -0.82 -1.04
CA ALA A 14 -9.06 -0.13 0.12
C ALA A 14 -9.32 1.38 -0.06
N GLU A 15 -10.10 1.97 0.84
CA GLU A 15 -10.40 3.40 0.80
C GLU A 15 -9.33 4.20 1.53
N LEU A 16 -8.79 5.23 0.87
CA LEU A 16 -7.81 6.13 1.48
C LEU A 16 -8.56 7.27 2.20
N LYS A 17 -8.37 7.35 3.51
CA LYS A 17 -8.99 8.38 4.37
C LYS A 17 -8.10 9.63 4.44
N GLY A 18 -8.71 10.78 4.73
CA GLY A 18 -7.99 12.06 4.88
C GLY A 18 -7.57 12.74 3.57
N VAL A 19 -7.95 12.20 2.41
CA VAL A 19 -7.57 12.74 1.08
C VAL A 19 -8.56 13.75 0.51
N LYS A 20 -9.72 13.94 1.13
CA LYS A 20 -10.75 14.85 0.61
C LYS A 20 -10.28 16.31 0.66
N GLY A 21 -10.43 17.02 -0.45
CA GLY A 21 -10.09 18.44 -0.56
C GLY A 21 -8.65 18.73 -0.97
N ILE A 22 -7.82 17.70 -1.19
CA ILE A 22 -6.45 17.89 -1.67
C ILE A 22 -6.40 18.05 -3.19
N HIS A 23 -5.32 18.64 -3.68
CA HIS A 23 -4.88 18.56 -5.08
C HIS A 23 -3.79 17.50 -5.18
N LEU A 24 -3.90 16.59 -6.15
CA LEU A 24 -2.91 15.53 -6.32
C LEU A 24 -1.67 16.03 -7.05
N THR A 25 -0.51 15.64 -6.55
CA THR A 25 0.80 15.80 -7.19
C THR A 25 1.46 14.45 -7.47
N GLU A 26 1.11 13.42 -6.69
CA GLU A 26 1.64 12.07 -6.84
C GLU A 26 0.68 11.02 -6.25
N LEU A 27 0.63 9.86 -6.89
CA LEU A 27 0.07 8.63 -6.33
C LEU A 27 1.15 7.54 -6.37
N GLY A 28 1.13 6.65 -5.39
CA GLY A 28 2.09 5.58 -5.35
C GLY A 28 1.82 4.50 -4.32
N TYR A 29 2.57 3.41 -4.47
CA TYR A 29 2.73 2.39 -3.45
C TYR A 29 4.01 1.64 -3.72
N ASP A 30 4.46 0.88 -2.72
CA ASP A 30 5.51 -0.10 -2.90
C ASP A 30 4.85 -1.48 -3.08
N LEU A 31 5.34 -2.23 -4.06
CA LEU A 31 4.78 -3.48 -4.53
C LEU A 31 5.77 -4.61 -4.24
N ARG A 32 5.28 -5.71 -3.65
CA ARG A 32 6.10 -6.91 -3.44
C ARG A 32 6.43 -7.55 -4.79
N LYS A 33 7.60 -7.22 -5.35
CA LYS A 33 8.18 -7.81 -6.56
C LYS A 33 9.71 -7.78 -6.52
N PRO A 34 10.38 -8.75 -7.16
CA PRO A 34 11.82 -8.89 -7.04
C PRO A 34 12.62 -7.82 -7.78
N ARG A 35 12.20 -7.37 -8.98
CA ARG A 35 12.99 -6.42 -9.79
C ARG A 35 12.16 -5.41 -10.56
N THR A 36 11.08 -5.85 -11.20
CA THR A 36 10.27 -4.99 -12.07
C THR A 36 8.78 -5.21 -11.88
N PHE A 37 7.96 -4.19 -12.13
CA PHE A 37 6.50 -4.29 -12.06
C PHE A 37 5.94 -5.34 -13.04
N ALA A 38 6.67 -5.64 -14.11
CA ALA A 38 6.33 -6.65 -15.10
C ALA A 38 6.78 -8.08 -14.74
N ASP A 39 7.53 -8.29 -13.65
CA ASP A 39 7.94 -9.64 -13.24
C ASP A 39 6.70 -10.50 -12.95
N ALA A 40 6.65 -11.72 -13.50
CA ALA A 40 5.56 -12.68 -13.25
C ALA A 40 5.56 -13.24 -11.81
N SER A 41 6.58 -12.94 -11.00
CA SER A 41 6.68 -13.40 -9.61
C SER A 41 6.38 -12.28 -8.63
N GLY A 42 5.76 -12.64 -7.51
CA GLY A 42 5.38 -11.70 -6.45
C GLY A 42 3.92 -11.28 -6.60
N SER A 43 3.68 -9.98 -6.70
CA SER A 43 2.34 -9.40 -6.78
C SER A 43 1.82 -9.29 -8.22
N HIS A 44 0.51 -9.19 -8.37
CA HIS A 44 -0.12 -8.82 -9.62
C HIS A 44 0.04 -7.34 -9.91
N CYS A 45 0.25 -7.03 -11.20
CA CYS A 45 0.39 -5.67 -11.71
C CYS A 45 0.01 -5.65 -13.19
N GLY A 46 -1.29 -5.56 -13.44
CA GLY A 46 -1.88 -5.45 -14.76
C GLY A 46 -2.27 -4.01 -15.11
N ALA A 47 -2.89 -3.87 -16.28
CA ALA A 47 -3.36 -2.57 -16.75
C ALA A 47 -4.57 -2.07 -15.94
N GLY A 48 -5.37 -2.97 -15.37
CA GLY A 48 -6.57 -2.64 -14.60
C GLY A 48 -6.41 -2.77 -13.09
N ALA A 49 -5.42 -3.53 -12.58
CA ALA A 49 -5.26 -3.73 -11.14
C ALA A 49 -3.80 -4.02 -10.69
N PRO A 50 -3.46 -3.73 -9.42
CA PRO A 50 -4.19 -2.82 -8.54
C PRO A 50 -4.20 -1.41 -9.16
N ARG A 51 -5.34 -0.73 -9.08
CA ARG A 51 -5.50 0.62 -9.61
C ARG A 51 -5.95 1.59 -8.55
N PHE A 52 -5.55 2.84 -8.70
CA PHE A 52 -6.21 3.96 -8.01
C PHE A 52 -7.41 4.39 -8.82
N ASP A 53 -8.58 4.42 -8.18
CA ASP A 53 -9.77 5.11 -8.65
C ASP A 53 -9.92 6.39 -7.83
N VAL A 54 -9.83 7.54 -8.49
CA VAL A 54 -9.91 8.88 -7.90
C VAL A 54 -11.18 9.53 -8.40
N ILE A 55 -12.05 9.93 -7.48
CA ILE A 55 -13.23 10.74 -7.81
C ILE A 55 -12.91 12.18 -7.41
N THR A 56 -13.09 13.11 -8.33
CA THR A 56 -12.94 14.56 -8.10
C THR A 56 -14.27 15.21 -7.71
N THR A 57 -14.23 16.46 -7.25
CA THR A 57 -15.43 17.17 -6.75
C THR A 57 -16.49 17.46 -7.81
N ASP A 58 -16.11 17.50 -9.08
CA ASP A 58 -17.02 17.56 -10.23
C ASP A 58 -17.61 16.18 -10.60
N ASN A 59 -17.27 15.13 -9.83
CA ASN A 59 -17.72 13.74 -9.99
C ASN A 59 -17.18 13.04 -11.23
N VAL A 60 -16.04 13.47 -11.75
CA VAL A 60 -15.29 12.69 -12.73
C VAL A 60 -14.57 11.55 -12.00
N ASP A 61 -14.62 10.36 -12.60
CA ASP A 61 -13.90 9.17 -12.14
C ASP A 61 -12.65 9.00 -13.00
N HIS A 62 -11.49 9.00 -12.34
CA HIS A 62 -10.18 8.90 -12.95
C HIS A 62 -9.50 7.63 -12.45
N PHE A 63 -8.83 6.90 -13.35
CA PHE A 63 -8.07 5.73 -12.93
C PHE A 63 -6.61 5.77 -13.34
N VAL A 64 -5.78 5.13 -12.51
CA VAL A 64 -4.37 4.83 -12.76
C VAL A 64 -4.13 3.36 -12.41
N GLY A 65 -3.91 2.53 -13.43
CA GLY A 65 -3.61 1.12 -13.25
C GLY A 65 -2.12 0.85 -13.03
N CYS A 66 -1.80 -0.26 -12.38
CA CYS A 66 -0.42 -0.62 -12.03
C CYS A 66 0.54 -0.63 -13.23
N ALA A 67 0.09 -1.06 -14.40
CA ALA A 67 0.87 -1.05 -15.63
C ALA A 67 0.33 -0.10 -16.71
N SER A 68 -0.69 0.72 -16.39
CA SER A 68 -1.34 1.61 -17.35
C SER A 68 -1.72 2.96 -16.72
N PRO A 69 -0.92 4.02 -16.95
CA PRO A 69 0.35 4.00 -17.67
C PRO A 69 1.46 3.31 -16.87
N ALA A 70 2.59 3.05 -17.54
CA ALA A 70 3.77 2.50 -16.87
C ALA A 70 4.24 3.44 -15.73
N PRO A 71 4.47 2.91 -14.51
CA PRO A 71 4.95 3.70 -13.39
C PRO A 71 6.38 4.16 -13.58
N THR A 72 6.74 5.24 -12.89
CA THR A 72 8.14 5.44 -12.51
C THR A 72 8.48 4.43 -11.43
N GLN A 73 9.46 3.57 -11.69
CA GLN A 73 9.86 2.51 -10.78
C GLN A 73 11.25 2.79 -10.18
N THR A 74 11.38 2.58 -8.87
CA THR A 74 12.67 2.47 -8.18
C THR A 74 12.72 1.21 -7.32
N ALA A 75 13.90 0.64 -7.10
CA ALA A 75 14.06 -0.47 -6.16
C ALA A 75 14.20 0.09 -4.74
N THR A 76 13.44 -0.44 -3.77
CA THR A 76 13.49 0.00 -2.35
C THR A 76 14.06 -1.03 -1.40
N GLY A 77 14.28 -2.27 -1.84
CA GLY A 77 14.89 -3.30 -1.01
C GLY A 77 14.74 -4.68 -1.60
N VAL A 78 15.02 -5.70 -0.79
CA VAL A 78 14.91 -7.10 -1.23
C VAL A 78 13.45 -7.48 -1.37
N GLY A 79 13.00 -7.63 -2.62
CA GLY A 79 11.65 -8.10 -2.94
C GLY A 79 10.58 -7.00 -2.97
N TRP A 80 10.97 -5.73 -2.92
CA TRP A 80 10.07 -4.59 -3.04
C TRP A 80 10.56 -3.61 -4.11
N ILE A 81 9.60 -3.09 -4.86
CA ILE A 81 9.79 -1.98 -5.79
C ILE A 81 8.83 -0.87 -5.43
N ARG A 82 9.25 0.36 -5.64
CA ARG A 82 8.45 1.57 -5.46
C ARG A 82 7.90 2.02 -6.80
N LEU A 83 6.59 2.21 -6.86
CA LEU A 83 5.88 2.66 -8.05
C LEU A 83 5.25 4.03 -7.79
N ARG A 84 5.46 4.96 -8.72
CA ARG A 84 4.95 6.33 -8.68
C ARG A 84 4.32 6.74 -10.00
N TRP A 85 3.22 7.50 -9.91
CA TRP A 85 2.50 8.08 -11.03
C TRP A 85 2.25 9.56 -10.83
N ASN A 86 2.41 10.31 -11.91
CA ASN A 86 1.93 11.68 -11.97
C ASN A 86 0.42 11.68 -12.27
N PRO A 87 -0.43 12.40 -11.51
CA PRO A 87 -1.88 12.40 -11.70
C PRO A 87 -2.36 12.80 -13.10
N THR A 88 -1.56 13.59 -13.83
CA THR A 88 -1.87 13.97 -15.23
C THR A 88 -1.80 12.79 -16.20
N THR A 89 -1.26 11.65 -15.77
CA THR A 89 -1.17 10.43 -16.57
C THR A 89 -2.35 9.48 -16.34
N ALA A 90 -3.27 9.81 -15.43
CA ALA A 90 -4.53 9.11 -15.25
C ALA A 90 -5.43 9.19 -16.49
N PHE A 91 -6.47 8.36 -16.53
CA PHE A 91 -7.53 8.46 -17.54
C PHE A 91 -8.92 8.64 -16.91
N PRO A 92 -9.64 9.74 -17.24
CA PRO A 92 -9.09 10.96 -17.84
C PRO A 92 -7.98 11.59 -16.95
N PRO A 93 -7.11 12.46 -17.49
CA PRO A 93 -6.08 13.14 -16.70
C PRO A 93 -6.66 13.88 -15.50
N ILE A 94 -5.99 13.80 -14.35
CA ILE A 94 -6.29 14.63 -13.18
C ILE A 94 -5.40 15.87 -13.28
N LEU A 95 -6.00 17.05 -13.39
CA LEU A 95 -5.31 18.33 -13.48
C LEU A 95 -4.95 18.85 -12.08
N ALA A 96 -3.93 19.71 -12.01
CA ALA A 96 -3.51 20.32 -10.74
C ALA A 96 -4.58 21.20 -10.07
N THR A 97 -5.59 21.63 -10.83
CA THR A 97 -6.75 22.38 -10.32
C THR A 97 -7.87 21.48 -9.78
N ASP A 98 -7.85 20.19 -10.10
CA ASP A 98 -8.89 19.27 -9.71
C ASP A 98 -8.78 18.98 -8.22
N THR A 99 -9.93 18.93 -7.55
CA THR A 99 -9.99 18.69 -6.12
C THR A 99 -10.49 17.28 -5.87
N VAL A 100 -9.77 16.51 -5.05
CA VAL A 100 -10.13 15.14 -4.71
C VAL A 100 -11.37 15.09 -3.82
N LYS A 101 -12.33 14.24 -4.18
CA LYS A 101 -13.47 13.84 -3.35
C LYS A 101 -13.19 12.54 -2.60
N SER A 102 -12.62 11.54 -3.27
CA SER A 102 -12.25 10.24 -2.68
C SER A 102 -11.19 9.53 -3.51
N ILE A 103 -10.43 8.64 -2.87
CA ILE A 103 -9.47 7.75 -3.54
C ILE A 103 -9.68 6.32 -3.01
N THR A 104 -9.75 5.36 -3.92
CA THR A 104 -9.86 3.93 -3.59
C THR A 104 -8.80 3.17 -4.38
N ILE A 105 -8.13 2.21 -3.75
CA ILE A 105 -7.33 1.21 -4.46
C ILE A 105 -8.24 0.03 -4.75
N VAL A 106 -8.34 -0.38 -6.01
CA VAL A 106 -9.19 -1.47 -6.48
C VAL A 106 -8.35 -2.60 -7.05
N PHE A 107 -8.74 -3.84 -6.70
CA PHE A 107 -8.17 -5.06 -7.28
C PHE A 107 -9.28 -5.98 -7.79
N ASP A 108 -9.42 -6.08 -9.11
CA ASP A 108 -10.45 -6.88 -9.79
C ASP A 108 -9.91 -7.79 -10.91
N GLU A 109 -8.59 -7.77 -11.17
CA GLU A 109 -7.92 -8.69 -12.09
C GLU A 109 -7.44 -9.94 -11.32
N GLY A 110 -8.03 -11.10 -11.63
CA GLY A 110 -7.77 -12.36 -10.94
C GLY A 110 -6.71 -13.23 -11.62
N GLN A 111 -6.84 -14.54 -11.47
CA GLN A 111 -5.95 -15.53 -12.08
C GLN A 111 -6.10 -15.65 -13.61
N ASP A 112 -7.11 -14.98 -14.17
CA ASP A 112 -7.43 -15.00 -15.59
C ASP A 112 -6.69 -13.94 -16.41
N THR A 113 -5.91 -13.08 -15.75
CA THR A 113 -5.12 -12.02 -16.38
C THR A 113 -3.63 -12.26 -16.14
N ALA A 114 -2.87 -12.39 -17.23
CA ALA A 114 -1.40 -12.44 -17.25
C ALA A 114 -0.78 -11.17 -16.62
N PRO A 115 0.47 -11.19 -16.12
CA PRO A 115 1.53 -12.17 -16.36
C PRO A 115 1.72 -13.26 -15.29
N ASP A 116 1.16 -13.06 -14.10
CA ASP A 116 1.46 -13.89 -12.92
C ASP A 116 0.37 -14.94 -12.62
N ASN A 117 -0.89 -14.66 -12.98
CA ASN A 117 -2.06 -15.51 -12.74
C ASN A 117 -2.22 -15.97 -11.27
N PHE A 118 -1.62 -15.27 -10.30
CA PHE A 118 -1.77 -15.62 -8.87
C PHE A 118 -3.05 -15.01 -8.27
N GLY A 119 -3.50 -13.86 -8.80
CA GLY A 119 -4.73 -13.18 -8.35
C GLY A 119 -4.59 -12.43 -7.02
N LEU A 120 -3.38 -11.94 -6.71
CA LEU A 120 -3.01 -11.29 -5.46
C LEU A 120 -2.06 -10.12 -5.75
N ALA A 121 -2.23 -8.99 -5.07
CA ALA A 121 -1.17 -7.98 -4.94
C ALA A 121 -0.90 -7.66 -3.47
N VAL A 122 0.37 -7.56 -3.11
CA VAL A 122 0.81 -7.14 -1.76
C VAL A 122 1.42 -5.75 -1.87
N LEU A 123 0.74 -4.80 -1.23
CA LEU A 123 1.08 -3.38 -1.24
C LEU A 123 1.58 -2.95 0.14
N ASP A 124 2.51 -2.01 0.17
CA ASP A 124 2.89 -1.27 1.38
C ASP A 124 3.33 0.16 1.01
N ASN A 125 3.56 1.04 1.99
CA ASN A 125 3.92 2.46 1.82
C ASN A 125 3.05 3.14 0.76
N ILE A 126 1.73 3.11 0.96
CA ILE A 126 0.78 3.82 0.11
C ILE A 126 1.13 5.31 0.17
N ASP A 127 1.33 5.92 -0.99
CA ASP A 127 1.81 7.30 -1.16
C ASP A 127 0.71 8.17 -1.77
N VAL A 128 0.42 9.28 -1.10
CA VAL A 128 -0.35 10.39 -1.64
C VAL A 128 0.43 11.68 -1.38
N ASN A 129 0.87 12.34 -2.44
CA ASN A 129 1.61 13.61 -2.37
C ASN A 129 2.85 13.57 -1.44
N GLY A 130 3.57 12.45 -1.40
CA GLY A 130 4.74 12.25 -0.55
C GLY A 130 4.42 11.85 0.90
N THR A 131 3.13 11.72 1.26
CA THR A 131 2.72 11.17 2.55
C THR A 131 2.59 9.65 2.43
N LEU A 132 3.44 8.92 3.17
CA LEU A 132 3.46 7.46 3.19
C LEU A 132 2.63 6.91 4.35
N VAL A 133 1.82 5.88 4.06
CA VAL A 133 1.15 5.05 5.07
C VAL A 133 1.57 3.59 4.83
N GLY A 134 2.30 3.02 5.79
CA GLY A 134 2.95 1.72 5.67
C GLY A 134 4.22 1.66 6.50
N ASN A 135 4.75 0.46 6.76
CA ASN A 135 5.81 0.25 7.77
C ASN A 135 7.00 -0.63 7.29
N HIS A 136 7.20 -0.94 6.01
CA HIS A 136 8.32 -1.83 5.62
C HIS A 136 9.72 -1.21 5.64
N GLU A 137 9.85 0.11 5.72
CA GLU A 137 11.16 0.72 5.96
C GLU A 137 11.43 0.68 7.47
N ALA A 138 12.57 0.10 7.88
CA ALA A 138 13.02 0.18 9.27
C ALA A 138 13.29 1.65 9.60
N ASN A 139 12.31 2.33 10.18
CA ASN A 139 12.49 3.68 10.66
C ASN A 139 13.58 3.63 11.74
N ASN A 140 14.67 4.37 11.53
CA ASN A 140 15.54 4.80 12.62
C ASN A 140 14.75 5.83 13.45
N ASP A 141 13.77 5.36 14.21
CA ASP A 141 12.98 6.21 15.09
C ASP A 141 13.88 6.64 16.26
N ASN A 142 14.50 7.81 16.10
CA ASN A 142 14.83 8.69 17.22
C ASN A 142 13.59 9.49 17.65
N GLY A 143 12.41 8.85 17.65
CA GLY A 143 11.20 9.42 18.21
C GLY A 143 11.22 9.20 19.71
N GLU A 144 11.48 10.26 20.48
CA GLU A 144 11.26 10.25 21.93
C GLU A 144 9.83 9.79 22.21
N ASP A 145 9.72 8.56 22.70
CA ASP A 145 8.49 8.00 23.22
C ASP A 145 8.10 8.79 24.47
N LYS A 146 7.29 9.84 24.32
CA LYS A 146 6.68 10.54 25.45
C LYS A 146 5.50 9.72 25.97
N GLY A 147 5.84 8.57 26.53
CA GLY A 147 4.95 7.78 27.36
C GLY A 147 4.59 8.55 28.63
N ASN A 148 3.41 9.18 28.64
CA ASN A 148 2.78 9.72 29.84
C ASN A 148 2.25 8.54 30.68
N GLY A 149 3.14 7.91 31.45
CA GLY A 149 2.82 6.79 32.32
C GLY A 149 2.00 7.25 33.53
N ASN A 150 0.73 6.84 33.59
CA ASN A 150 -0.01 6.81 34.85
C ASN A 150 -0.84 5.52 34.94
N GLY A 151 -0.17 4.43 35.28
CA GLY A 151 -0.76 3.13 35.60
C GLY A 151 -0.17 2.65 36.93
N ASN A 152 -0.80 3.07 38.01
CA ASN A 152 -0.40 2.78 39.38
C ASN A 152 -0.61 1.28 39.67
N HIS A 153 0.46 0.49 39.83
CA HIS A 153 0.41 -0.85 40.43
C HIS A 153 1.49 -0.96 41.52
N LYS A 154 1.01 -0.77 42.75
CA LYS A 154 1.61 -1.07 44.06
C LYS A 154 0.81 -2.25 44.63
N ASP A 155 1.30 -3.27 45.33
CA ASP A 155 2.57 -3.57 45.98
C ASP A 155 2.62 -5.08 46.32
N GLY A 156 3.83 -5.64 46.40
CA GLY A 156 4.25 -6.64 47.41
C GLY A 156 4.02 -8.12 47.07
N LYS A 157 4.88 -9.09 47.39
CA LYS A 157 6.14 -9.26 48.15
C LYS A 157 6.77 -10.55 47.54
N GLY A 158 8.06 -10.75 47.29
CA GLY A 158 9.24 -10.59 48.14
C GLY A 158 9.80 -11.98 48.52
N HIS A 159 11.09 -12.23 48.17
CA HIS A 159 12.04 -13.29 48.63
C HIS A 159 12.03 -14.64 47.89
N LYS A 160 13.14 -15.30 47.53
CA LYS A 160 14.63 -15.19 47.73
C LYS A 160 15.25 -16.11 46.62
N GLY A 161 16.29 -15.71 45.89
CA GLY A 161 17.68 -16.12 46.14
C GLY A 161 18.08 -17.46 45.46
N ASP A 162 18.90 -17.39 44.42
CA ASP A 162 19.63 -18.45 43.65
C ASP A 162 20.41 -19.46 44.54
N PRO A 163 20.89 -20.67 44.06
CA PRO A 163 21.62 -20.85 42.79
C PRO A 163 21.46 -22.19 42.02
N ASP A 164 21.98 -22.17 40.77
CA ASP A 164 22.57 -23.23 39.94
C ASP A 164 22.52 -24.70 40.41
N ASN A 165 22.07 -25.61 39.53
CA ASN A 165 22.85 -26.82 39.21
C ASN A 165 22.39 -27.49 37.89
N ASP A 166 23.37 -27.75 37.02
CA ASP A 166 23.32 -28.71 35.91
C ASP A 166 23.12 -30.16 36.38
N GLN A 167 22.85 -31.06 35.42
CA GLN A 167 22.77 -32.56 35.45
C GLN A 167 21.33 -33.12 35.55
N ASP A 168 20.81 -33.99 34.68
CA ASP A 168 21.36 -34.92 33.67
C ASP A 168 20.45 -35.02 32.43
#